data_AF-A0A961XSV9-F1
#
_entry.id   AF-A0A961XSV9-F1
#
_cell.length_a   1.000
_cell.length_b   1.000
_cell.length_c   1.000
_cell.angle_alpha   90.00
_cell.angle_beta   90.00
_cell.angle_gamma   90.00
#
_symmetry.space_group_name_H-M   'P 1'
#
loop_
_entity.id
_entity.type
_entity.pdbx_description
1 polymer ?
#
loop_
_entity_poly.entity_id
_entity_poly.type
_entity_poly.pdbx_seq_one_letter_code
_entity_poly.pdbx_strand_id
1 'polypeptide(L)'
;MRFFVEVYVLINIENLRGRLQSELRSTHAGLDRVVSQFNLSSRAGIVGFLRMQEAALGQIPLGACNSATRRVVEDLATRARRDLDTLNIPTLILEKNFEGKPDRHALDYVIGGSRLGSQVLKRRWKSAAVSLGGVGTSYMTAPSHLGIWRDFCELASDFPSNTEHADTIVRDASVVFALFRHAADLAYEDIHNYA
;
A
#
# COMPACT_ATOMS: atom_id res chain seq x y z
N MET A 1 12.72 14.34 -13.00
CA MET A 1 14.06 14.04 -12.46
C MET A 1 14.05 12.58 -12.00
N ARG A 2 14.65 11.69 -12.81
CA ARG A 2 14.69 10.24 -12.58
C ARG A 2 15.72 9.95 -11.48
N PHE A 3 15.30 9.32 -10.38
CA PHE A 3 16.22 8.73 -9.42
C PHE A 3 15.84 7.26 -9.22
N PHE A 4 16.48 6.39 -9.98
CA PHE A 4 16.81 5.06 -9.53
C PHE A 4 18.26 4.82 -9.95
N VAL A 5 19.15 4.86 -8.97
CA VAL A 5 20.46 4.25 -9.09
C VAL A 5 20.18 2.75 -9.16
N GLU A 6 20.46 2.16 -10.31
CA GLU A 6 20.44 0.71 -10.52
C GLU A 6 21.54 0.08 -9.64
N VAL A 7 21.20 -0.20 -8.39
CA VAL A 7 21.96 -1.15 -7.59
C VAL A 7 21.41 -2.52 -7.96
N TYR A 8 22.12 -3.24 -8.84
CA TYR A 8 21.96 -4.68 -9.00
C TYR A 8 22.39 -5.36 -7.69
N VAL A 9 21.55 -5.28 -6.66
CA VAL A 9 21.62 -6.24 -5.55
C VAL A 9 21.21 -7.56 -6.17
N LEU A 10 22.14 -8.51 -6.24
CA LEU A 10 21.83 -9.90 -6.55
C LEU A 10 20.74 -10.33 -5.57
N ILE A 11 19.50 -10.42 -6.06
CA ILE A 11 18.40 -10.92 -5.24
C ILE A 11 18.71 -12.38 -4.99
N ASN A 12 18.97 -12.73 -3.73
CA ASN A 12 19.10 -14.13 -3.36
C ASN A 12 17.70 -14.77 -3.37
N ILE A 13 17.38 -15.53 -4.42
CA ILE A 13 16.08 -16.23 -4.57
C ILE A 13 16.03 -17.51 -3.71
N GLU A 14 17.04 -17.81 -2.89
CA GLU A 14 17.04 -18.98 -2.00
C GLU A 14 15.95 -18.92 -0.91
N ASN A 15 15.45 -17.72 -0.58
CA ASN A 15 14.39 -17.54 0.41
C ASN A 15 13.16 -16.77 -0.13
N LEU A 16 12.06 -16.88 0.62
CA LEU A 16 10.77 -16.29 0.27
C LEU A 16 10.88 -14.79 0.00
N ARG A 17 11.68 -14.06 0.78
CA ARG A 17 11.86 -12.62 0.61
C ARG A 17 12.43 -12.28 -0.77
N GLY A 18 13.51 -12.96 -1.17
CA GLY A 18 14.11 -12.73 -2.48
C GLY A 18 13.17 -13.10 -3.61
N ARG A 19 12.46 -14.23 -3.48
CA ARG A 19 11.45 -14.64 -4.46
C ARG A 19 10.34 -13.61 -4.64
N LEU A 20 9.73 -13.12 -3.56
CA LEU A 20 8.70 -12.08 -3.60
C LEU A 20 9.22 -10.78 -4.27
N GLN A 21 10.42 -10.34 -3.91
CA GLN A 21 11.03 -9.14 -4.50
C GLN A 21 11.35 -9.31 -5.99
N SER A 22 11.69 -10.52 -6.43
CA SER A 22 11.97 -10.82 -7.82
C SER A 22 10.68 -10.89 -8.64
N GLU A 23 9.75 -11.77 -8.23
CA GLU A 23 8.56 -12.09 -9.02
C GLU A 23 7.52 -10.97 -9.01
N LEU A 24 7.39 -10.23 -7.91
CA LEU A 24 6.42 -9.14 -7.78
C LEU A 24 7.01 -7.78 -8.18
N ARG A 25 8.24 -7.73 -8.71
CA ARG A 25 8.91 -6.48 -9.10
C ARG A 25 8.08 -5.66 -10.10
N SER A 26 7.60 -6.30 -11.16
CA SER A 26 6.82 -5.66 -12.21
C SER A 26 5.46 -5.18 -11.67
N THR A 27 4.81 -5.99 -10.84
CA THR A 27 3.56 -5.65 -10.17
C THR A 27 3.72 -4.44 -9.27
N HIS A 28 4.74 -4.42 -8.41
CA HIS A 28 5.06 -3.28 -7.55
C HIS A 28 5.38 -2.02 -8.37
N ALA A 29 6.21 -2.13 -9.41
CA ALA A 29 6.55 -1.00 -10.28
C ALA A 29 5.32 -0.45 -11.03
N GLY A 30 4.37 -1.32 -11.39
CA GLY A 30 3.10 -0.93 -11.98
C GLY A 30 2.24 -0.11 -11.02
N LEU A 31 2.12 -0.54 -9.76
CA LEU A 31 1.42 0.22 -8.72
C LEU A 31 2.11 1.56 -8.44
N ASP A 32 3.44 1.55 -8.25
CA ASP A 32 4.22 2.76 -7.96
C ASP A 32 4.08 3.82 -9.06
N ARG A 33 4.01 3.40 -10.33
CA ARG A 33 3.78 4.29 -11.47
C ARG A 33 2.46 5.04 -11.36
N VAL A 34 1.38 4.36 -11.00
CA VAL A 34 0.05 4.98 -10.89
C VAL A 34 -0.06 5.83 -9.63
N VAL A 35 0.43 5.32 -8.50
CA VAL A 35 0.47 6.10 -7.25
C VAL A 35 1.29 7.38 -7.42
N SER A 36 2.35 7.36 -8.22
CA SER A 36 3.17 8.54 -8.53
C SER A 36 2.45 9.62 -9.34
N GLN A 37 1.30 9.32 -9.94
CA GLN A 37 0.47 10.31 -10.64
C GLN A 37 -0.30 11.22 -9.67
N PHE A 38 -0.51 10.77 -8.42
CA PHE A 38 -1.11 11.60 -7.38
C PHE A 38 -0.13 12.71 -6.96
N ASN A 39 -0.43 13.95 -7.36
CA ASN A 39 0.36 15.09 -6.92
C ASN A 39 0.07 15.42 -5.45
N LEU A 40 0.83 14.83 -4.53
CA LEU A 40 0.69 15.04 -3.08
C LEU A 40 0.97 16.47 -2.61
N SER A 41 1.37 17.39 -3.50
CA SER A 41 1.42 18.82 -3.20
C SER A 41 0.10 19.57 -3.45
N SER A 42 -0.92 18.88 -3.95
CA SER A 42 -2.23 19.43 -4.29
C SER A 42 -3.35 18.76 -3.50
N ARG A 43 -4.47 19.47 -3.30
CA ARG A 43 -5.66 18.94 -2.63
C ARG A 43 -6.20 17.72 -3.39
N ALA A 44 -6.42 17.83 -4.69
CA ALA A 44 -6.89 16.75 -5.55
C ALA A 44 -6.00 15.51 -5.47
N GLY A 45 -4.69 15.69 -5.54
CA GLY A 45 -3.72 14.59 -5.39
C GLY A 45 -3.81 13.86 -4.06
N ILE A 46 -3.95 14.60 -2.95
CA ILE A 46 -4.14 14.00 -1.63
C ILE A 46 -5.48 13.27 -1.54
N VAL A 47 -6.57 13.87 -2.04
CA VAL A 47 -7.89 13.23 -2.06
C VAL A 47 -7.86 11.93 -2.85
N GLY A 48 -7.30 11.92 -4.07
CA GLY A 48 -7.17 10.72 -4.89
C GLY A 48 -6.37 9.63 -4.17
N PHE A 49 -5.23 9.98 -3.58
CA PHE A 49 -4.43 9.05 -2.78
C PHE A 49 -5.21 8.48 -1.58
N LEU A 50 -5.95 9.31 -0.84
CA LEU A 50 -6.73 8.86 0.32
C LEU A 50 -7.90 7.97 -0.08
N ARG A 51 -8.62 8.28 -1.18
CA ARG A 51 -9.69 7.44 -1.71
C ARG A 51 -9.17 6.07 -2.12
N MET A 52 -8.03 6.01 -2.81
CA MET A 52 -7.35 4.75 -3.12
C MET A 52 -7.06 3.94 -1.85
N GLN A 53 -6.46 4.57 -0.82
CA GLN A 53 -6.10 3.89 0.43
C GLN A 53 -7.34 3.38 1.17
N GLU A 54 -8.35 4.22 1.35
CA GLU A 54 -9.59 3.85 2.04
C GLU A 54 -10.31 2.69 1.33
N ALA A 55 -10.48 2.77 0.01
CA ALA A 55 -11.15 1.73 -0.76
C ALA A 55 -10.40 0.40 -0.73
N ALA A 56 -9.07 0.41 -0.96
CA ALA A 56 -8.29 -0.82 -0.96
C ALA A 56 -8.19 -1.44 0.45
N LEU A 57 -7.93 -0.63 1.49
CA LEU A 57 -7.86 -1.14 2.86
C LEU A 57 -9.21 -1.68 3.35
N GLY A 58 -10.32 -1.06 2.93
CA GLY A 58 -11.67 -1.52 3.24
C GLY A 58 -12.03 -2.89 2.66
N GLN A 59 -11.32 -3.33 1.61
CA GLN A 59 -11.51 -4.65 0.99
C GLN A 59 -10.63 -5.75 1.59
N ILE A 60 -9.67 -5.41 2.46
CA ILE A 60 -8.78 -6.41 3.06
C ILE A 60 -9.58 -7.29 4.04
N PRO A 61 -9.61 -8.62 3.88
CA PRO A 61 -10.34 -9.50 4.79
C PRO A 61 -9.63 -9.59 6.14
N LEU A 62 -10.09 -8.82 7.13
CA LEU A 62 -9.45 -8.73 8.45
C LEU A 62 -9.32 -10.08 9.19
N GLY A 63 -10.13 -11.08 8.85
CA GLY A 63 -10.03 -12.45 9.38
C GLY A 63 -8.87 -13.27 8.78
N ALA A 64 -8.20 -12.75 7.75
CA ALA A 64 -6.98 -13.31 7.17
C ALA A 64 -5.71 -12.67 7.76
N CYS A 65 -5.81 -11.46 8.31
CA CYS A 65 -4.69 -10.75 8.92
C CYS A 65 -4.22 -11.41 10.23
N ASN A 66 -2.92 -11.31 10.51
CA ASN A 66 -2.45 -11.42 11.89
C ASN A 66 -2.90 -10.19 12.72
N SER A 67 -2.70 -10.23 14.04
CA SER A 67 -3.15 -9.15 14.94
C SER A 67 -2.48 -7.80 14.69
N ALA A 68 -1.20 -7.78 14.31
CA ALA A 68 -0.47 -6.55 14.03
C ALA A 68 -0.94 -5.90 12.71
N THR A 69 -1.00 -6.68 11.64
CA THR A 69 -1.46 -6.22 10.31
C THR A 69 -2.91 -5.79 10.35
N ARG A 70 -3.77 -6.51 11.08
CA ARG A 70 -5.17 -6.10 11.29
C ARG A 70 -5.27 -4.70 11.87
N ARG A 71 -4.54 -4.42 12.97
CA ARG A 71 -4.55 -3.10 13.61
C ARG A 71 -4.09 -2.00 12.67
N VAL A 72 -3.11 -2.28 11.82
CA VAL A 72 -2.60 -1.30 10.85
C VAL A 72 -3.60 -1.04 9.74
N VAL A 73 -4.25 -2.08 9.20
CA VAL A 73 -5.31 -1.92 8.20
C VAL A 73 -6.46 -1.09 8.77
N GLU A 74 -6.95 -1.43 9.96
CA GLU A 74 -8.03 -0.71 10.65
C GLU A 74 -7.66 0.76 10.94
N ASP A 75 -6.46 1.02 11.48
CA ASP A 75 -5.95 2.37 11.79
C ASP A 75 -5.84 3.22 10.52
N LEU A 76 -5.21 2.70 9.47
CA LEU A 76 -5.00 3.44 8.23
C LEU A 76 -6.31 3.70 7.48
N ALA A 77 -7.23 2.73 7.42
CA ALA A 77 -8.55 2.91 6.83
C ALA A 77 -9.34 3.99 7.58
N THR A 78 -9.36 3.92 8.91
CA THR A 78 -10.05 4.90 9.77
C THR A 78 -9.51 6.31 9.57
N ARG A 79 -8.19 6.46 9.48
CA ARG A 79 -7.54 7.76 9.25
C ARG A 79 -7.83 8.32 7.86
N ALA A 80 -7.75 7.48 6.82
CA ALA A 80 -8.09 7.89 5.46
C ALA A 80 -9.54 8.36 5.38
N ARG A 81 -10.47 7.58 5.96
CA ARG A 81 -11.89 7.91 6.04
C ARG A 81 -12.13 9.24 6.75
N ARG A 82 -11.50 9.44 7.91
CA ARG A 82 -11.59 10.70 8.67
C ARG A 82 -11.14 11.91 7.83
N ASP A 83 -9.99 11.82 7.16
CA ASP A 83 -9.52 12.92 6.32
C ASP A 83 -10.50 13.20 5.17
N LEU A 84 -11.05 12.17 4.52
CA LEU A 84 -12.04 12.32 3.46
C LEU A 84 -13.37 12.92 3.96
N ASP A 85 -13.82 12.54 5.17
CA ASP A 85 -15.04 13.07 5.80
C ASP A 85 -14.92 14.56 6.08
N THR A 86 -13.77 15.03 6.58
CA THR A 86 -13.53 16.48 6.79
C THR A 86 -13.65 17.31 5.51
N LEU A 87 -13.55 16.66 4.35
CA LEU A 87 -13.62 17.28 3.04
C LEU A 87 -14.95 16.99 2.32
N ASN A 88 -15.89 16.28 2.97
CA ASN A 88 -17.15 15.80 2.42
C ASN A 88 -16.97 14.97 1.12
N ILE A 89 -15.90 14.17 1.05
CA ILE A 89 -15.62 13.32 -0.12
C ILE A 89 -16.23 11.93 0.10
N PRO A 90 -17.07 11.42 -0.83
CA PRO A 90 -17.66 10.10 -0.67
C PRO A 90 -16.62 8.96 -0.79
N THR A 91 -16.93 7.83 -0.17
CA THR A 91 -16.19 6.56 -0.35
C THR A 91 -16.12 6.20 -1.83
N LEU A 92 -14.94 5.76 -2.27
CA LEU A 92 -14.79 5.16 -3.59
C LEU A 92 -15.32 3.73 -3.55
N ILE A 93 -16.29 3.42 -4.40
CA ILE A 93 -16.86 2.07 -4.49
C ILE A 93 -16.03 1.26 -5.48
N LEU A 94 -15.52 0.12 -5.04
CA LEU A 94 -14.91 -0.88 -5.91
C LEU A 94 -16.01 -1.84 -6.35
N GLU A 95 -16.22 -1.98 -7.67
CA GLU A 95 -17.30 -2.81 -8.22
C GLU A 95 -17.16 -4.29 -7.86
N LYS A 96 -15.92 -4.74 -7.65
CA LYS A 96 -15.60 -6.11 -7.27
C LYS A 96 -14.99 -6.13 -5.88
N ASN A 97 -15.56 -6.96 -5.02
CA ASN A 97 -14.98 -7.24 -3.72
C ASN A 97 -13.73 -8.11 -3.87
N PHE A 98 -12.84 -8.03 -2.88
CA PHE A 98 -11.73 -8.97 -2.79
C PHE A 98 -12.28 -10.40 -2.60
N GLU A 99 -11.95 -11.30 -3.51
CA GLU A 99 -12.39 -12.69 -3.43
C GLU A 99 -11.38 -13.57 -2.69
N GLY A 100 -11.90 -14.41 -1.79
CA GLY A 100 -11.11 -15.42 -1.07
C GLY A 100 -10.43 -14.92 0.21
N LYS A 101 -9.55 -15.76 0.75
CA LYS A 101 -8.81 -15.52 1.99
C LYS A 101 -7.32 -15.62 1.68
N PRO A 102 -6.62 -14.48 1.50
CA PRO A 102 -5.20 -14.50 1.17
C PRO A 102 -4.39 -15.01 2.37
N ASP A 103 -3.23 -15.60 2.10
CA ASP A 103 -2.30 -15.97 3.14
C ASP A 103 -1.88 -14.74 3.97
N ARG A 104 -1.79 -14.91 5.28
CA ARG A 104 -1.45 -13.82 6.20
C ARG A 104 -0.09 -13.20 5.90
N HIS A 105 0.90 -13.98 5.47
CA HIS A 105 2.24 -13.47 5.19
C HIS A 105 2.27 -12.66 3.88
N ALA A 106 1.36 -12.93 2.94
CA ALA A 106 1.17 -12.08 1.77
C ALA A 106 0.65 -10.69 2.17
N LEU A 107 -0.28 -10.63 3.12
CA LEU A 107 -0.77 -9.37 3.68
C LEU A 107 0.34 -8.64 4.45
N ASP A 108 1.11 -9.36 5.27
CA ASP A 108 2.24 -8.79 6.01
C ASP A 108 3.30 -8.18 5.07
N TYR A 109 3.60 -8.86 3.96
CA TYR A 109 4.51 -8.38 2.93
C TYR A 109 4.02 -7.07 2.29
N VAL A 110 2.79 -7.04 1.79
CA VAL A 110 2.28 -5.87 1.04
C VAL A 110 2.00 -4.71 1.97
N ILE A 111 1.28 -4.94 3.09
CA ILE A 111 0.95 -3.88 4.04
C ILE A 111 2.22 -3.39 4.75
N GLY A 112 3.09 -4.29 5.22
CA GLY A 112 4.36 -3.93 5.83
C GLY A 112 5.27 -3.16 4.87
N GLY A 113 5.42 -3.64 3.64
CA GLY A 113 6.21 -2.98 2.60
C GLY A 113 5.70 -1.58 2.25
N SER A 114 4.38 -1.40 2.17
CA SER A 114 3.74 -0.10 1.90
C SER A 114 4.13 0.98 2.92
N ARG A 115 4.44 0.57 4.16
CA ARG A 115 4.83 1.50 5.23
C ARG A 115 6.15 2.18 4.97
N LEU A 116 7.10 1.51 4.33
CA LEU A 116 8.37 2.13 3.91
C LEU A 116 8.13 3.23 2.88
N GLY A 117 7.36 2.92 1.82
CA GLY A 117 6.99 3.89 0.79
C GLY A 117 6.24 5.09 1.37
N SER A 118 5.34 4.85 2.33
CA SER A 118 4.59 5.92 3.00
C SER A 118 5.47 6.92 3.74
N GLN A 119 6.68 6.55 4.21
CA GLN A 119 7.60 7.51 4.84
C GLN A 119 8.14 8.53 3.84
N VAL A 120 8.37 8.11 2.59
CA VAL A 120 8.79 9.01 1.52
C VAL A 120 7.64 9.93 1.15
N LEU A 121 6.43 9.38 0.98
CA LEU A 121 5.23 10.16 0.65
C LEU A 121 4.90 11.19 1.74
N LYS A 122 5.00 10.81 3.02
CA LYS A 122 4.83 11.70 4.18
C LYS A 122 5.78 12.89 4.14
N ARG A 123 7.05 12.67 3.78
CA ARG A 123 8.04 13.77 3.65
C ARG A 123 7.64 14.74 2.54
N ARG A 124 7.24 14.23 1.38
CA ARG A 124 6.80 15.05 0.23
C ARG A 124 5.55 15.87 0.58
N TRP A 125 4.55 15.24 1.21
CA TRP A 125 3.35 15.93 1.68
C TRP A 125 3.69 17.02 2.71
N LYS A 126 4.52 16.71 3.71
CA LYS A 126 4.89 17.67 4.77
C LYS A 126 5.62 18.90 4.21
N SER A 127 6.38 18.75 3.13
CA SER A 127 7.04 19.89 2.47
C SER A 127 6.12 20.74 1.59
N ALA A 128 4.88 20.29 1.32
CA ALA A 128 3.96 20.98 0.45
C ALA A 128 3.00 21.90 1.22
N ALA A 129 2.62 23.02 0.58
CA ALA A 129 1.68 23.98 1.16
C ALA A 129 0.32 23.37 1.55
N VAL A 130 -0.14 22.33 0.83
CA VAL A 130 -1.39 21.62 1.13
C VAL A 130 -1.42 21.06 2.56
N SER A 131 -0.26 20.71 3.13
CA SER A 131 -0.16 20.22 4.51
C SER A 131 -0.50 21.28 5.57
N LEU A 132 -0.27 22.57 5.27
CA LEU A 132 -0.63 23.68 6.16
C LEU A 132 -2.15 23.84 6.28
N GLY A 133 -2.89 23.46 5.23
CA GLY A 133 -4.35 23.43 5.23
C GLY A 133 -4.95 22.21 5.93
N GLY A 134 -4.12 21.35 6.54
CA GLY A 134 -4.58 20.19 7.30
C GLY A 134 -5.07 18.99 6.46
N VAL A 135 -5.09 19.10 5.13
CA VAL A 135 -5.60 18.05 4.23
C VAL A 135 -4.72 16.80 4.30
N GLY A 136 -5.33 15.65 4.63
CA GLY A 136 -4.64 14.36 4.75
C GLY A 136 -3.83 14.18 6.03
N THR A 137 -4.02 15.05 7.03
CA THR A 137 -3.21 15.03 8.25
C THR A 137 -3.37 13.73 9.00
N SER A 138 -4.58 13.20 9.15
CA SER A 138 -4.82 12.01 9.96
C SER A 138 -4.05 10.81 9.43
N TYR A 139 -4.08 10.58 8.12
CA TYR A 139 -3.41 9.48 7.45
C TYR A 139 -1.90 9.71 7.37
N MET A 140 -1.46 10.88 6.92
CA MET A 140 -0.03 11.16 6.72
C MET A 140 0.74 11.20 8.05
N THR A 141 0.07 11.47 9.16
CA THR A 141 0.68 11.44 10.50
C THR A 141 0.55 10.09 11.21
N ALA A 142 -0.03 9.06 10.58
CA ALA A 142 -0.09 7.72 11.14
C ALA A 142 1.27 7.23 11.65
N PRO A 143 1.31 6.38 12.70
CA PRO A 143 2.54 5.73 13.12
C PRO A 143 3.22 5.00 11.95
N SER A 144 4.53 4.81 12.06
CA SER A 144 5.30 4.22 10.95
C SER A 144 4.88 2.78 10.70
N HIS A 145 4.54 2.03 11.75
CA HIS A 145 4.15 0.62 11.71
C HIS A 145 5.24 -0.30 11.10
N LEU A 146 6.51 0.12 11.16
CA LEU A 146 7.63 -0.61 10.55
C LEU A 146 7.95 -1.96 11.22
N GLY A 147 7.39 -2.23 12.41
CA GLY A 147 7.52 -3.53 13.08
C GLY A 147 7.06 -4.68 12.19
N ILE A 148 5.91 -4.55 11.53
CA ILE A 148 5.37 -5.60 10.62
C ILE A 148 6.39 -5.94 9.53
N TRP A 149 7.00 -4.92 8.92
CA TRP A 149 7.95 -5.14 7.84
C TRP A 149 9.22 -5.84 8.32
N ARG A 150 9.76 -5.44 9.49
CA ARG A 150 10.92 -6.09 10.09
C ARG A 150 10.61 -7.55 10.42
N ASP A 151 9.50 -7.80 11.11
CA ASP A 151 9.11 -9.13 11.56
C ASP A 151 8.83 -10.05 10.34
N PHE A 152 8.23 -9.52 9.27
CA PHE A 152 8.10 -10.22 7.99
C PHE A 152 9.48 -10.53 7.37
N CYS A 153 10.41 -9.57 7.35
CA CYS A 153 11.74 -9.78 6.77
C CYS A 153 12.52 -10.87 7.50
N GLU A 154 12.42 -10.94 8.83
CA GLU A 154 13.02 -12.00 9.64
C GLU A 154 12.44 -13.36 9.24
N LEU A 155 11.11 -13.51 9.27
CA LEU A 155 10.42 -14.74 8.86
C LEU A 155 10.78 -15.17 7.43
N ALA A 156 10.71 -14.24 6.48
CA ALA A 156 10.88 -14.55 5.06
C ALA A 156 12.34 -14.81 4.66
N SER A 157 13.31 -14.50 5.53
CA SER A 157 14.73 -14.82 5.31
C SER A 157 15.03 -16.28 5.61
N ASP A 158 14.30 -16.88 6.57
CA ASP A 158 14.44 -18.29 6.97
C ASP A 158 13.48 -19.22 6.22
N PHE A 159 12.53 -18.67 5.46
CA PHE A 159 11.50 -19.43 4.76
C PHE A 159 11.98 -19.87 3.36
N PRO A 160 12.00 -21.19 3.04
CA PRO A 160 12.45 -21.68 1.74
C PRO A 160 11.58 -21.17 0.58
N SER A 161 12.21 -20.70 -0.50
CA SER A 161 11.50 -20.08 -1.61
C SER A 161 10.71 -21.04 -2.50
N ASN A 162 11.01 -22.34 -2.47
CA ASN A 162 10.54 -23.34 -3.43
C ASN A 162 9.48 -24.31 -2.85
N THR A 163 8.60 -23.81 -2.00
CA THR A 163 7.51 -24.61 -1.39
C THR A 163 6.15 -24.19 -1.94
N GLU A 164 5.16 -25.08 -1.88
CA GLU A 164 3.77 -24.77 -2.26
C GLU A 164 3.19 -23.61 -1.44
N HIS A 165 3.64 -23.48 -0.18
CA HIS A 165 3.23 -22.35 0.66
C HIS A 165 3.85 -21.04 0.16
N ALA A 166 5.12 -21.05 -0.26
CA ALA A 166 5.74 -19.88 -0.90
C ALA A 166 5.01 -19.50 -2.20
N ASP A 167 4.59 -20.48 -3.02
CA ASP A 167 3.77 -20.23 -4.21
C ASP A 167 2.46 -19.52 -3.85
N THR A 168 1.79 -19.99 -2.79
CA THR A 168 0.55 -19.40 -2.29
C THR A 168 0.76 -17.95 -1.85
N ILE A 169 1.84 -17.67 -1.10
CA ILE A 169 2.15 -16.33 -0.61
C ILE A 169 2.44 -15.37 -1.76
N VAL A 170 3.21 -15.79 -2.77
CA VAL A 170 3.50 -14.95 -3.95
C VAL A 170 2.23 -14.64 -4.74
N ARG A 171 1.41 -15.67 -5.01
CA ARG A 171 0.12 -15.51 -5.70
C ARG A 171 -0.79 -14.54 -4.96
N ASP A 172 -0.97 -14.72 -3.66
CA ASP A 172 -1.88 -13.90 -2.87
C ASP A 172 -1.36 -12.46 -2.74
N ALA A 173 -0.05 -12.26 -2.60
CA ALA A 173 0.54 -10.91 -2.58
C ALA A 173 0.31 -10.18 -3.91
N SER A 174 0.40 -10.89 -5.04
CA SER A 174 0.06 -10.35 -6.37
C SER A 174 -1.40 -9.88 -6.43
N VAL A 175 -2.34 -10.65 -5.88
CA VAL A 175 -3.76 -10.28 -5.81
C VAL A 175 -3.96 -9.03 -4.95
N VAL A 176 -3.27 -8.92 -3.82
CA VAL A 176 -3.34 -7.73 -2.95
C VAL A 176 -2.79 -6.50 -3.69
N PHE A 177 -1.66 -6.61 -4.42
CA PHE A 177 -1.19 -5.50 -5.24
C PHE A 177 -2.19 -5.11 -6.34
N ALA A 178 -2.84 -6.09 -6.99
CA ALA A 178 -3.84 -5.84 -8.02
C ALA A 178 -5.05 -5.07 -7.46
N LEU A 179 -5.49 -5.37 -6.23
CA LEU A 179 -6.51 -4.61 -5.52
C LEU A 179 -6.11 -3.14 -5.36
N PHE A 180 -4.92 -2.88 -4.80
CA PHE A 180 -4.44 -1.50 -4.61
C PHE A 180 -4.28 -0.77 -5.95
N ARG A 181 -3.83 -1.47 -6.98
CA ARG A 181 -3.68 -0.91 -8.32
C ARG A 181 -5.03 -0.52 -8.91
N HIS A 182 -6.03 -1.40 -8.84
CA HIS A 182 -7.37 -1.13 -9.32
C HIS A 182 -8.00 0.08 -8.60
N ALA A 183 -7.86 0.16 -7.28
CA ALA A 183 -8.30 1.31 -6.50
C ALA A 183 -7.57 2.61 -6.90
N ALA A 184 -6.28 2.51 -7.24
CA ALA A 184 -5.47 3.66 -7.68
C ALA A 184 -5.92 4.18 -9.04
N ASP A 185 -6.16 3.28 -10.00
CA ASP A 185 -6.63 3.65 -11.35
C ASP A 185 -7.98 4.39 -11.25
N LEU A 186 -8.96 3.81 -10.53
CA LEU A 186 -10.29 4.44 -10.34
C LEU A 186 -10.21 5.79 -9.61
N ALA A 187 -9.42 5.87 -8.54
CA ALA A 187 -9.26 7.12 -7.79
C ALA A 187 -8.59 8.23 -8.63
N TYR A 188 -7.74 7.85 -9.58
CA TYR A 188 -7.09 8.79 -10.49
C TYR A 188 -8.04 9.30 -11.58
N GLU A 189 -8.89 8.44 -12.15
CA GLU A 189 -9.91 8.84 -13.14
C GLU A 189 -10.85 9.92 -12.58
N ASP A 190 -11.24 9.78 -11.32
CA ASP A 190 -12.13 10.74 -10.63
C ASP A 190 -11.43 12.00 -10.12
N ILE A 191 -10.09 12.07 -10.18
CA ILE A 191 -9.33 13.06 -9.40
C ILE A 191 -9.63 14.50 -9.78
N HIS A 192 -9.99 14.73 -11.04
CA HIS A 192 -10.32 16.03 -11.59
C HIS A 192 -11.60 16.64 -10.99
N ASN A 193 -12.45 15.81 -10.37
CA ASN A 193 -13.65 16.26 -9.66
C ASN A 193 -13.32 16.97 -8.33
N TYR A 194 -12.06 16.96 -7.90
CA TYR A 194 -11.62 17.48 -6.59
C TYR A 194 -10.50 18.52 -6.69
N ALA A 195 -10.32 19.11 -7.88
CA ALA A 195 -9.36 20.18 -8.18
C ALA A 195 -9.62 21.45 -7.36
#